data_AF-A0A9X1KPT1-F1
#
_entry.id   AF-A0A9X1KPT1-F1
#
_cell.length_a   1.000
_cell.length_b   1.000
_cell.length_c   1.000
_cell.angle_alpha   90.00
_cell.angle_beta   90.00
_cell.angle_gamma   90.00
#
_symmetry.space_group_name_H-M   'P 1'
#
loop_
_entity.id
_entity.type
_entity.pdbx_description
1 polymer ?
#
loop_
_entity_poly.entity_id
_entity_poly.type
_entity_poly.pdbx_seq_one_letter_code
_entity_poly.pdbx_strand_id
1 'polypeptide(L)'
;MKYLISFIVVLALFTNCKSREEDQSPDDINTTKEIKSPKETVQAYLAATNHFDFKAAKEFLIPNKPNLMLLETIKKMEKSLPDDRKSAFLDKEKEASYFEKEVTDSTAQIIVTPNKEATSQIKFKLLKVKSNWLIESVVSH
;
A
#
# COMPACT_ATOMS: atom_id res chain seq x y z
N MET A 1 -58.91 -11.26 22.53
CA MET A 1 -58.04 -11.68 21.41
C MET A 1 -58.62 -11.14 20.12
N LYS A 2 -57.90 -10.25 19.44
CA LYS A 2 -58.19 -9.83 18.05
C LYS A 2 -56.85 -9.68 17.35
N TYR A 3 -56.55 -10.64 16.48
CA TYR A 3 -55.45 -10.58 15.53
C TYR A 3 -55.86 -9.68 14.37
N LEU A 4 -54.98 -8.77 13.95
CA LEU A 4 -55.07 -8.12 12.64
C LEU A 4 -53.79 -8.43 11.88
N ILE A 5 -53.94 -9.44 11.04
CA ILE A 5 -53.09 -9.74 9.89
C ILE A 5 -53.34 -8.62 8.88
N SER A 6 -52.29 -7.98 8.36
CA SER A 6 -52.36 -7.41 7.03
C SER A 6 -51.03 -7.59 6.31
N PHE A 7 -51.09 -8.52 5.36
CA PHE A 7 -50.13 -8.85 4.33
C PHE A 7 -50.48 -7.94 3.13
N ILE A 8 -49.55 -7.13 2.63
CA ILE A 8 -49.61 -6.68 1.23
C ILE A 8 -48.22 -6.84 0.61
N VAL A 9 -48.12 -7.88 -0.20
CA VAL A 9 -47.12 -8.08 -1.25
C VAL A 9 -47.58 -7.27 -2.46
N VAL A 10 -46.70 -6.42 -3.01
CA VAL A 10 -46.74 -6.09 -4.44
C VAL A 10 -45.32 -6.21 -4.98
N LEU A 11 -45.04 -7.40 -5.50
CA LEU A 11 -44.11 -7.60 -6.61
C LEU A 11 -44.65 -6.82 -7.82
N ALA A 12 -43.90 -5.85 -8.33
CA ALA A 12 -44.06 -5.37 -9.69
C ALA A 12 -42.85 -5.81 -10.49
N LEU A 13 -43.10 -6.74 -11.41
CA LEU A 13 -42.17 -7.34 -12.34
C LEU A 13 -41.81 -6.36 -13.47
N PHE A 14 -40.53 -6.40 -13.83
CA PHE A 14 -39.90 -6.19 -15.15
C PHE A 14 -40.74 -5.64 -16.31
N THR A 15 -40.25 -4.57 -16.94
CA THR A 15 -39.64 -4.56 -18.30
C THR A 15 -39.77 -3.15 -18.92
N ASN A 16 -38.66 -2.50 -19.26
CA ASN A 16 -38.39 -2.08 -20.64
C ASN A 16 -36.97 -1.49 -20.78
N CYS A 17 -36.22 -2.00 -21.76
CA CYS A 17 -34.89 -1.53 -22.14
C CYS A 17 -34.96 -0.15 -22.82
N LYS A 18 -34.02 0.73 -22.53
CA LYS A 18 -33.55 1.74 -23.50
C LYS A 18 -32.10 2.09 -23.22
N SER A 19 -31.20 1.70 -24.13
CA SER A 19 -29.84 2.24 -24.22
C SER A 19 -29.91 3.75 -24.34
N ARG A 20 -29.08 4.45 -23.56
CA ARG A 20 -28.69 5.83 -23.84
C ARG A 20 -27.22 5.99 -23.47
N GLU A 21 -26.46 6.35 -24.49
CA GLU A 21 -25.09 6.84 -24.43
C GLU A 21 -24.96 8.02 -23.46
N GLU A 22 -23.74 8.10 -22.90
CA GLU A 22 -23.08 9.25 -22.28
C GLU A 22 -23.94 10.46 -21.87
N ASP A 23 -23.92 10.74 -20.57
CA ASP A 23 -23.65 12.09 -20.11
C ASP A 23 -22.77 12.02 -18.86
N GLN A 24 -21.57 12.59 -19.00
CA GLN A 24 -20.68 12.93 -17.90
C GLN A 24 -21.38 13.90 -16.95
N SER A 25 -21.27 13.67 -15.65
CA SER A 25 -21.41 14.72 -14.64
C SER A 25 -20.60 14.39 -13.39
N PRO A 26 -20.13 15.43 -12.68
CA PRO A 26 -18.80 15.50 -12.11
C PRO A 26 -18.81 15.21 -10.61
N ASP A 27 -17.61 15.08 -10.06
CA ASP A 27 -17.32 15.06 -8.62
C ASP A 27 -17.78 13.82 -7.86
N ASP A 28 -17.05 12.72 -8.06
CA ASP A 28 -16.70 11.86 -6.95
C ASP A 28 -15.18 11.60 -6.97
N ILE A 29 -14.47 12.32 -6.09
CA ILE A 29 -13.09 12.05 -5.69
C ILE A 29 -13.12 10.74 -4.89
N ASN A 30 -13.37 9.63 -5.56
CA ASN A 30 -13.10 8.31 -5.03
C ASN A 30 -11.71 7.93 -5.51
N THR A 31 -10.71 8.20 -4.68
CA THR A 31 -9.40 7.60 -4.78
C THR A 31 -9.58 6.09 -4.72
N THR A 32 -9.79 5.46 -5.87
CA THR A 32 -9.55 4.03 -6.06
C THR A 32 -8.09 3.84 -5.67
N LYS A 33 -7.84 3.46 -4.42
CA LYS A 33 -6.53 2.98 -3.99
C LYS A 33 -6.24 1.79 -4.90
N GLU A 34 -5.44 2.04 -5.93
CA GLU A 34 -4.97 1.02 -6.84
C GLU A 34 -4.41 -0.12 -6.00
N ILE A 35 -4.96 -1.33 -6.18
CA ILE A 35 -4.56 -2.50 -5.40
C ILE A 35 -3.15 -2.86 -5.83
N LYS A 36 -2.16 -2.44 -5.04
CA LYS A 36 -0.75 -2.74 -5.27
C LYS A 36 -0.46 -4.19 -4.93
N SER A 37 0.37 -4.85 -5.73
CA SER A 37 1.00 -6.12 -5.39
C SER A 37 1.95 -5.97 -4.17
N PRO A 38 2.39 -7.08 -3.55
CA PRO A 38 3.38 -7.02 -2.48
C PRO A 38 4.67 -6.29 -2.88
N LYS A 39 5.19 -6.58 -4.08
CA LYS A 39 6.39 -5.94 -4.62
C LYS A 39 6.19 -4.44 -4.84
N GLU A 40 5.09 -4.04 -5.46
CA GLU A 40 4.77 -2.61 -5.68
C GLU A 40 4.58 -1.87 -4.35
N THR A 41 4.06 -2.54 -3.33
CA THR A 41 3.96 -1.98 -1.98
C THR A 41 5.34 -1.69 -1.40
N VAL A 42 6.30 -2.62 -1.52
CA VAL A 42 7.69 -2.41 -1.06
C VAL A 42 8.38 -1.31 -1.87
N GLN A 43 8.21 -1.30 -3.20
CA GLN A 43 8.76 -0.25 -4.07
C GLN A 43 8.22 1.14 -3.69
N ALA A 44 6.91 1.26 -3.49
CA ALA A 44 6.29 2.52 -3.09
C ALA A 44 6.73 2.98 -1.69
N TYR A 45 6.89 2.05 -0.74
CA TYR A 45 7.44 2.35 0.57
C TYR A 45 8.88 2.89 0.46
N LEU A 46 9.74 2.21 -0.28
CA LEU A 46 11.13 2.62 -0.46
C LEU A 46 11.24 3.98 -1.18
N ALA A 47 10.46 4.18 -2.24
CA ALA A 47 10.38 5.46 -2.94
C ALA A 47 9.99 6.59 -1.97
N ALA A 48 8.95 6.39 -1.17
CA ALA A 48 8.52 7.38 -0.17
C ALA A 48 9.62 7.66 0.86
N THR A 49 10.32 6.63 1.37
CA THR A 49 11.43 6.85 2.31
C THR A 49 12.64 7.55 1.70
N ASN A 50 12.99 7.23 0.45
CA ASN A 50 14.10 7.84 -0.29
C ASN A 50 13.84 9.31 -0.64
N HIS A 51 12.56 9.66 -0.86
CA HIS A 51 12.11 11.04 -1.06
C HIS A 51 11.74 11.75 0.25
N PHE A 52 11.99 11.10 1.40
CA PHE A 52 11.69 11.63 2.73
C PHE A 52 10.21 12.00 2.97
N ASP A 53 9.28 11.41 2.21
CA ASP A 53 7.84 11.51 2.44
C ASP A 53 7.40 10.48 3.49
N PHE A 54 7.66 10.81 4.75
CA PHE A 54 7.31 9.95 5.88
C PHE A 54 5.79 9.79 6.08
N LYS A 55 4.98 10.71 5.54
CA LYS A 55 3.53 10.60 5.60
C LYS A 55 3.06 9.49 4.66
N ALA A 56 3.54 9.50 3.42
CA ALA A 56 3.26 8.44 2.44
C ALA A 56 3.87 7.10 2.88
N ALA A 57 5.13 7.09 3.36
CA ALA A 57 5.79 5.86 3.81
C ALA A 57 4.99 5.14 4.91
N LYS A 58 4.39 5.89 5.83
CA LYS A 58 3.55 5.36 6.91
C LYS A 58 2.32 4.61 6.41
N GLU A 59 1.76 4.96 5.25
CA GLU A 59 0.58 4.29 4.71
C GLU A 59 0.84 2.85 4.26
N PHE A 60 2.10 2.50 4.00
CA PHE A 60 2.51 1.16 3.59
C PHE A 60 2.88 0.24 4.76
N LEU A 61 2.87 0.75 5.99
CA LEU A 61 3.26 0.00 7.18
C LEU A 61 2.05 -0.42 8.01
N ILE A 62 2.09 -1.63 8.58
CA ILE A 62 1.22 -1.98 9.69
C ILE A 62 1.57 -1.07 10.88
N PRO A 63 0.58 -0.45 11.55
CA PRO A 63 0.82 0.47 12.66
C PRO A 63 1.22 -0.27 13.95
N ASN A 64 2.44 -0.82 13.95
CA ASN A 64 3.05 -1.49 15.10
C ASN A 64 4.27 -0.71 15.61
N LYS A 65 4.67 -0.98 16.86
CA LYS A 65 5.78 -0.27 17.52
C LYS A 65 7.10 -0.36 16.73
N PRO A 66 7.54 -1.53 16.23
CA PRO A 66 8.76 -1.63 15.42
C PRO A 66 8.74 -0.72 14.18
N ASN A 67 7.64 -0.71 13.42
CA ASN A 67 7.51 0.11 12.21
C ASN A 67 7.51 1.61 12.52
N LEU A 68 6.85 2.03 13.60
CA LEU A 68 6.89 3.43 14.05
C LEU A 68 8.30 3.85 14.47
N MET A 69 9.02 2.98 15.18
CA MET A 69 10.41 3.24 15.56
C MET A 69 11.34 3.31 14.36
N LEU A 70 11.13 2.47 13.34
CA LEU A 70 11.87 2.51 12.08
C LEU A 70 11.68 3.87 11.38
N LEU A 71 10.45 4.32 11.19
CA LEU A 71 10.17 5.61 10.54
C LEU A 71 10.79 6.79 11.31
N GLU A 72 10.67 6.81 12.64
CA GLU A 72 11.29 7.85 13.45
C GLU A 72 12.82 7.82 13.37
N THR A 73 13.42 6.63 13.23
CA THR A 73 14.87 6.49 13.03
C THR A 73 15.30 7.06 11.68
N ILE A 74 14.60 6.71 10.61
CA ILE A 74 14.90 7.23 9.25
C ILE A 74 14.69 8.76 9.21
N LYS A 75 13.65 9.26 9.88
CA LYS A 75 13.39 10.71 10.01
C LYS A 75 14.48 11.44 10.78
N LYS A 76 15.02 10.85 11.84
CA LYS A 76 16.18 11.41 12.56
C LYS A 76 17.44 11.40 11.70
N MET A 77 17.65 10.34 10.93
CA MET A 77 18.75 10.24 9.97
C MET A 77 18.63 11.36 8.92
N GLU A 78 17.47 11.55 8.30
CA GLU A 78 17.21 12.63 7.34
C GLU A 78 17.59 14.01 7.88
N LYS A 79 17.17 14.34 9.11
CA LYS A 79 17.51 15.60 9.77
C LYS A 79 19.00 15.80 10.04
N SER A 80 19.76 14.71 10.15
CA SER A 80 21.20 14.75 10.38
C SER A 80 22.02 14.81 9.09
N LEU A 81 21.39 14.57 7.94
CA LEU A 81 22.06 14.58 6.64
C LEU A 81 22.14 16.01 6.08
N PRO A 82 23.33 16.44 5.64
CA PRO A 82 23.48 17.61 4.76
C PRO A 82 22.65 17.47 3.47
N ASP A 83 22.19 18.57 2.90
CA ASP A 83 21.31 18.55 1.73
C ASP A 83 21.97 17.90 0.49
N ASP A 84 23.29 18.07 0.31
CA ASP A 84 24.06 17.39 -0.74
C ASP A 84 24.01 15.86 -0.58
N ARG A 85 24.00 15.37 0.66
CA ARG A 85 23.89 13.94 0.97
C ARG A 85 22.47 13.40 0.79
N LYS A 86 21.44 14.22 0.97
CA LYS A 86 20.04 13.82 0.74
C LYS A 86 19.79 13.46 -0.71
N SER A 87 20.42 14.18 -1.65
CA SER A 87 20.29 13.91 -3.09
C SER A 87 20.73 12.49 -3.47
N ALA A 88 21.69 11.91 -2.74
CA ALA A 88 22.19 10.56 -2.99
C ALA A 88 21.17 9.45 -2.70
N PHE A 89 20.09 9.75 -1.96
CA PHE A 89 19.03 8.80 -1.65
C PHE A 89 17.91 8.80 -2.70
N LEU A 90 17.71 9.92 -3.40
CA LEU A 90 16.62 10.08 -4.35
C LEU A 90 16.68 8.99 -5.41
N ASP A 91 15.53 8.40 -5.70
CA ASP A 91 15.34 7.37 -6.73
C ASP A 91 16.18 6.09 -6.57
N LYS A 92 16.88 5.89 -5.44
CA LYS A 92 17.75 4.72 -5.23
C LYS A 92 17.01 3.39 -5.26
N GLU A 93 15.70 3.40 -5.00
CA GLU A 93 14.85 2.23 -5.11
C GLU A 93 14.74 1.70 -6.55
N LYS A 94 15.01 2.54 -7.57
CA LYS A 94 15.00 2.15 -8.98
C LYS A 94 16.23 1.32 -9.36
N GLU A 95 17.35 1.50 -8.64
CA GLU A 95 18.59 0.74 -8.83
C GLU A 95 18.56 -0.62 -8.11
N ALA A 96 17.62 -0.79 -7.16
CA ALA A 96 17.50 -1.98 -6.35
C ALA A 96 16.92 -3.17 -7.14
N SER A 97 17.34 -4.38 -6.74
CA SER A 97 16.76 -5.62 -7.22
C SER A 97 15.74 -6.16 -6.21
N TYR A 98 14.61 -6.65 -6.72
CA TYR A 98 13.48 -7.13 -5.91
C TYR A 98 13.22 -8.59 -6.24
N PHE A 99 13.32 -9.45 -5.24
CA PHE A 99 13.06 -10.88 -5.35
C PHE A 99 11.88 -11.27 -4.48
N GLU A 100 10.83 -11.80 -5.11
CA GLU A 100 9.67 -12.36 -4.42
C GLU A 100 10.02 -13.76 -3.94
N LYS A 101 10.37 -13.90 -2.65
CA LYS A 101 10.79 -15.20 -2.09
C LYS A 101 9.58 -16.12 -1.87
N GLU A 102 8.50 -15.56 -1.37
CA GLU A 102 7.26 -16.27 -1.04
C GLU A 102 6.10 -15.30 -1.20
N VAL A 103 5.03 -15.71 -1.89
CA VAL A 103 3.80 -14.94 -2.04
C VAL A 103 2.62 -15.90 -1.94
N THR A 104 1.72 -15.63 -1.02
CA THR A 104 0.43 -16.32 -0.86
C THR A 104 -0.72 -15.33 -1.03
N ASP A 105 -1.95 -15.78 -0.85
CA ASP A 105 -3.13 -14.91 -0.90
C ASP A 105 -3.16 -13.85 0.21
N SER A 106 -2.42 -14.06 1.31
CA SER A 106 -2.49 -13.22 2.51
C SER A 106 -1.13 -12.80 3.09
N THR A 107 -0.03 -13.44 2.71
CA THR A 107 1.32 -13.13 3.18
C THR A 107 2.29 -13.04 2.01
N ALA A 108 3.34 -12.24 2.17
CA ALA A 108 4.43 -12.20 1.20
C ALA A 108 5.77 -11.87 1.86
N GLN A 109 6.84 -12.35 1.26
CA GLN A 109 8.21 -12.00 1.59
C GLN A 109 8.94 -11.48 0.36
N ILE A 110 9.37 -10.22 0.43
CA ILE A 110 10.17 -9.57 -0.60
C ILE A 110 11.59 -9.37 -0.07
N ILE A 111 12.59 -9.81 -0.83
CA ILE A 111 14.00 -9.51 -0.56
C ILE A 111 14.43 -8.40 -1.49
N VAL A 112 14.99 -7.33 -0.92
CA VAL A 112 15.53 -6.20 -1.66
C VAL A 112 17.04 -6.17 -1.51
N THR A 113 17.72 -6.05 -2.64
CA THR A 113 19.15 -5.83 -2.73
C THR A 113 19.37 -4.41 -3.25
N PRO A 114 19.79 -3.44 -2.41
CA PRO A 114 19.79 -2.01 -2.75
C PRO A 114 20.63 -1.63 -3.97
N ASN A 115 21.75 -2.34 -4.18
CA ASN A 115 22.54 -2.26 -5.40
C ASN A 115 23.15 -3.63 -5.69
N LYS A 116 23.51 -3.93 -6.94
CA LYS A 116 23.99 -5.26 -7.36
C LYS A 116 25.31 -5.71 -6.71
N GLU A 117 26.05 -4.78 -6.12
CA GLU A 117 27.33 -5.02 -5.45
C GLU A 117 27.18 -5.18 -3.93
N ALA A 118 26.00 -4.88 -3.39
CA ALA A 118 25.71 -4.90 -1.97
C ALA A 118 25.55 -6.35 -1.48
N THR A 119 26.29 -6.68 -0.43
CA THR A 119 26.16 -7.96 0.27
C THR A 119 24.98 -7.97 1.25
N SER A 120 24.51 -6.79 1.67
CA SER A 120 23.40 -6.64 2.61
C SER A 120 22.06 -6.65 1.89
N GLN A 121 21.17 -7.52 2.36
CA GLN A 121 19.81 -7.66 1.87
C GLN A 121 18.82 -7.18 2.92
N ILE A 122 17.76 -6.53 2.44
CA ILE A 122 16.65 -6.08 3.27
C ILE A 122 15.47 -7.01 3.00
N LYS A 123 14.97 -7.68 4.05
CA LYS A 123 13.83 -8.57 3.99
C LYS A 123 12.59 -7.82 4.46
N PHE A 124 11.57 -7.79 3.62
CA PHE A 124 10.25 -7.25 3.93
C PHE A 124 9.29 -8.41 4.09
N LYS A 125 8.57 -8.45 5.22
CA LYS A 125 7.41 -9.31 5.39
C LYS A 125 6.15 -8.47 5.26
N LEU A 126 5.20 -8.95 4.50
CA LEU A 126 3.94 -8.28 4.24
C LEU A 126 2.77 -9.16 4.63
N LEU A 127 1.70 -8.50 5.06
CA LEU A 127 0.40 -9.10 5.34
C LEU A 127 -0.66 -8.34 4.55
N LYS A 128 -1.60 -9.08 3.96
CA LYS A 128 -2.78 -8.52 3.34
C LYS A 128 -3.80 -8.19 4.42
N VAL A 129 -4.01 -6.90 4.66
CA VAL A 129 -5.00 -6.40 5.61
C VAL A 129 -6.18 -5.85 4.82
N LYS A 130 -7.31 -6.55 4.90
CA LYS A 130 -8.46 -6.35 4.00
C LYS A 130 -8.03 -6.59 2.55
N SER A 131 -8.02 -5.56 1.72
CA SER A 131 -7.61 -5.63 0.31
C SER A 131 -6.23 -5.03 0.03
N ASN A 132 -5.52 -4.55 1.05
CA ASN A 132 -4.24 -3.85 0.90
C ASN A 132 -3.10 -4.69 1.46
N TRP A 133 -2.00 -4.76 0.72
CA TRP A 133 -0.74 -5.25 1.24
C TRP A 133 -0.09 -4.19 2.12
N LEU A 134 0.33 -4.58 3.31
CA LEU A 134 1.05 -3.72 4.25
C LEU A 134 2.29 -4.44 4.76
N ILE A 135 3.36 -3.68 4.97
CA ILE A 135 4.62 -4.17 5.52
C ILE A 135 4.42 -4.40 7.02
N GLU A 136 4.52 -5.66 7.41
CA GLU A 136 4.48 -6.08 8.80
C GLU A 136 5.83 -5.82 9.49
N SER A 137 6.94 -6.14 8.80
CA SER A 137 8.28 -5.97 9.34
C SER A 137 9.34 -5.78 8.26
N VAL A 138 10.43 -5.09 8.65
CA VAL A 138 11.62 -4.85 7.83
C VAL A 138 12.83 -5.34 8.60
N VAL A 139 13.63 -6.23 8.00
CA VAL A 139 14.85 -6.79 8.61
C VAL A 139 16.02 -6.59 7.67
N SER A 140 17.02 -5.84 8.11
CA SER A 140 18.30 -5.67 7.40
C SER A 140 19.34 -6.61 8.01
N HIS A 141 20.12 -7.29 7.17
CA HIS A 141 21.24 -8.14 7.58
C HIS A 141 22.58 -7.61 7.07
#